data_AF-A0A4P2Q0U2-F1
#
_entry.id   AF-A0A4P2Q0U2-F1
#
_cell.length_a   1.000
_cell.length_b   1.000
_cell.length_c   1.000
_cell.angle_alpha   90.00
_cell.angle_beta   90.00
_cell.angle_gamma   90.00
#
_symmetry.space_group_name_H-M   'P 1'
#
loop_
_entity.id
_entity.type
_entity.pdbx_description
1 polymer ?
#
loop_
_entity_poly.entity_id
_entity_poly.type
_entity_poly.pdbx_seq_one_letter_code
_entity_poly.pdbx_strand_id
1 'polypeptide(L)'
;MDWEELLRRVVYIRNLYRERGIALPPGEGLALALDEAEALGRGDVSAAPATDENAARTAHDAHVIWVLQENIETCLTNGLDLSSHLANIATGTTDYGAPAEDNRRIFFKDFEYEVFVMAALLRQGRRVVLAAQPNDPVYEFECDGLLFQLKHPNSRRQTERNLCRFNGQLREAGRHGIFVVGLEDMFGLADGGLHPTQQDFDIWLREKREAMEAHGIPLIQRGMRLTNVVGLVQTQTLVEFRAGNSQMRRLGNSCIMDRDGATGEPWWNDALAVLSCFNPTPVRASTVRDDVVGDEDDGERYLNWARSSGDEDQSSAADAARSMHEQAIRERAYFLWRDRTGSAWWDPVSNWHEAERLERDAGQRAAAADRASRGG
;
A
#
# COMPACT_ATOMS: atom_id res chain seq x y z
N MET A 1 -6.06 -20.92 -1.27
CA MET A 1 -4.75 -21.18 -0.63
C MET A 1 -4.48 -22.67 -0.77
N ASP A 2 -3.23 -23.06 -1.03
CA ASP A 2 -2.83 -24.48 -1.06
C ASP A 2 -2.32 -24.87 0.33
N TRP A 3 -2.99 -25.82 0.99
CA TRP A 3 -2.71 -26.19 2.38
C TRP A 3 -1.36 -26.90 2.55
N GLU A 4 -0.93 -27.70 1.57
CA GLU A 4 0.37 -28.38 1.63
C GLU A 4 1.50 -27.36 1.54
N GLU A 5 1.34 -26.36 0.67
CA GLU A 5 2.30 -25.27 0.54
C GLU A 5 2.32 -24.36 1.78
N LEU A 6 1.17 -24.10 2.43
CA LEU A 6 1.14 -23.39 3.71
C LEU A 6 1.98 -24.12 4.77
N LEU A 7 1.82 -25.44 4.89
CA LEU A 7 2.59 -26.25 5.83
C LEU A 7 4.09 -26.23 5.50
N ARG A 8 4.47 -26.31 4.22
CA ARG A 8 5.87 -26.17 3.79
C ARG A 8 6.47 -24.84 4.23
N ARG A 9 5.71 -23.74 4.08
CA ARG A 9 6.14 -22.38 4.49
C ARG A 9 6.31 -22.25 6.00
N VAL A 10 5.38 -22.81 6.78
CA VAL A 10 5.51 -22.89 8.25
C VAL A 10 6.79 -23.62 8.63
N VAL A 11 7.03 -24.81 8.07
CA VAL A 11 8.22 -25.62 8.35
C VAL A 11 9.49 -24.87 7.98
N TYR A 12 9.51 -24.19 6.82
CA TYR A 12 10.64 -23.36 6.39
C TYR A 12 10.98 -22.30 7.44
N ILE A 13 10.00 -21.49 7.86
CA ILE A 13 10.23 -20.41 8.84
C ILE A 13 10.72 -21.00 10.17
N ARG A 14 10.06 -22.04 10.69
CA ARG A 14 10.49 -22.66 11.96
C ARG A 14 11.91 -23.21 11.90
N ASN A 15 12.28 -23.87 10.79
CA ASN A 15 13.63 -24.40 10.60
C ASN A 15 14.66 -23.27 10.54
N LEU A 16 14.37 -22.20 9.80
CA LEU A 16 15.24 -21.03 9.72
C LEU A 16 15.49 -20.42 11.11
N TYR A 17 14.45 -20.22 11.92
CA TYR A 17 14.59 -19.70 13.29
C TYR A 17 15.43 -20.64 14.17
N ARG A 18 15.21 -21.96 14.06
CA ARG A 18 15.99 -22.97 14.79
C ARG A 18 17.47 -22.96 14.39
N GLU A 19 17.76 -22.92 13.10
CA GLU A 19 19.12 -22.89 12.54
C GLU A 19 19.88 -21.63 12.97
N ARG A 20 19.18 -20.51 13.08
CA ARG A 20 19.74 -19.23 13.54
C ARG A 20 19.78 -19.09 15.06
N GLY A 21 19.27 -20.07 15.81
CA GLY A 21 19.20 -20.02 17.27
C GLY A 21 18.31 -18.89 17.81
N ILE A 22 17.33 -18.44 17.03
CA ILE A 22 16.40 -17.37 17.41
C ILE A 22 15.18 -18.00 18.08
N ALA A 23 14.89 -17.58 19.31
CA ALA A 23 13.74 -18.06 20.05
C ALA A 23 12.43 -17.51 19.45
N LEU A 24 11.42 -18.37 19.34
CA LEU A 24 10.04 -18.00 19.05
C LEU A 24 9.24 -18.17 20.36
N PRO A 25 8.93 -17.07 21.08
CA PRO A 25 8.20 -17.14 22.34
C PRO A 25 6.80 -17.74 22.11
N PRO A 26 6.43 -18.85 22.78
CA PRO A 26 5.13 -19.49 22.58
C PRO A 26 3.97 -18.55 22.90
N GLY A 27 2.93 -18.57 22.07
CA GLY A 27 1.71 -17.79 22.29
C GLY A 27 1.83 -16.30 21.98
N GLU A 28 2.93 -15.84 21.39
CA GLU A 28 3.14 -14.45 21.02
C GLU A 28 3.47 -14.29 19.52
N GLY A 29 2.99 -13.21 18.91
CA GLY A 29 3.38 -12.73 17.58
C GLY A 29 3.51 -13.81 16.51
N LEU A 30 4.70 -13.91 15.92
CA LEU A 30 5.00 -14.87 14.85
C LEU A 30 4.80 -16.33 15.29
N ALA A 31 5.10 -16.69 16.54
CA ALA A 31 4.93 -18.06 17.00
C ALA A 31 3.45 -18.47 16.98
N LEU A 32 2.57 -17.58 17.46
CA LEU A 32 1.12 -17.79 17.45
C LEU A 32 0.60 -17.90 16.00
N ALA A 33 1.03 -17.00 15.11
CA ALA A 33 0.63 -17.06 13.70
C ALA A 33 1.10 -18.33 12.98
N LEU A 34 2.30 -18.83 13.32
CA LEU A 34 2.82 -20.11 12.81
C LEU A 34 2.01 -21.29 13.35
N ASP A 35 1.67 -21.30 14.64
CA ASP A 35 0.84 -22.35 15.24
C ASP A 35 -0.54 -22.40 14.58
N GLU A 36 -1.17 -21.24 14.36
CA GLU A 36 -2.48 -21.11 13.73
C GLU A 36 -2.45 -21.54 12.24
N ALA A 37 -1.44 -21.11 11.49
CA ALA A 37 -1.25 -21.52 10.10
C ALA A 37 -0.98 -23.04 9.96
N GLU A 38 -0.25 -23.62 10.91
CA GLU A 38 0.04 -25.06 10.97
C GLU A 38 -1.24 -25.87 11.24
N ALA A 39 -2.05 -25.44 12.21
CA ALA A 39 -3.32 -26.07 12.54
C ALA A 39 -4.29 -26.00 11.34
N LEU A 40 -4.38 -24.83 10.69
CA LEU A 40 -5.20 -24.65 9.49
C LEU A 40 -4.75 -25.57 8.35
N GLY A 41 -3.44 -25.64 8.08
CA GLY A 41 -2.88 -26.50 7.03
C GLY A 41 -3.09 -27.99 7.27
N ARG A 42 -3.19 -28.43 8.53
CA ARG A 42 -3.51 -29.81 8.92
C ARG A 42 -5.01 -30.14 8.91
N GLY A 43 -5.86 -29.11 8.86
CA GLY A 43 -7.29 -29.28 9.03
C GLY A 43 -7.68 -29.62 10.48
N ASP A 44 -6.89 -29.16 11.46
CA ASP A 44 -7.17 -29.36 12.87
C ASP A 44 -8.42 -28.57 13.28
N VAL A 45 -9.26 -29.15 14.14
CA VAL A 45 -10.47 -28.48 14.64
C VAL A 45 -10.06 -27.47 15.71
N SER A 46 -10.32 -26.18 15.44
CA SER A 46 -10.06 -25.13 16.42
C SER A 46 -10.90 -25.33 17.69
N ALA A 47 -10.27 -25.15 18.84
CA ALA A 47 -10.96 -25.10 20.13
C ALA A 47 -11.66 -23.74 20.36
N ALA A 48 -11.34 -22.73 19.54
CA ALA A 48 -11.98 -21.42 19.61
C ALA A 48 -13.42 -21.48 19.08
N PRO A 49 -14.34 -20.64 19.59
CA PRO A 49 -15.69 -20.54 19.05
C PRO A 49 -15.68 -20.24 17.55
N ALA A 50 -16.57 -20.88 16.79
CA ALA A 50 -16.75 -20.60 15.36
C ALA A 50 -17.45 -19.24 15.17
N THR A 51 -16.67 -18.17 15.25
CA THR A 51 -17.11 -16.79 14.97
C THR A 51 -16.39 -16.25 13.74
N ASP A 52 -17.05 -15.30 13.09
CA ASP A 52 -16.51 -14.54 11.96
C ASP A 52 -15.17 -13.86 12.28
N GLU A 53 -15.05 -13.31 13.48
CA GLU A 53 -13.82 -12.69 13.99
C GLU A 53 -12.67 -13.70 14.12
N ASN A 54 -12.93 -14.89 14.67
CA ASN A 54 -11.91 -15.93 14.78
C ASN A 54 -11.51 -16.46 13.40
N ALA A 55 -12.48 -16.66 12.50
CA ALA A 55 -12.19 -17.07 11.12
C ALA A 55 -11.34 -16.03 10.37
N ALA A 56 -11.64 -14.74 10.54
CA ALA A 56 -10.86 -13.64 9.97
C ALA A 56 -9.43 -13.63 10.51
N ARG A 57 -9.24 -13.76 11.84
CA ARG A 57 -7.91 -13.81 12.46
C ARG A 57 -7.08 -14.99 11.95
N THR A 58 -7.64 -16.20 11.93
CA THR A 58 -6.96 -17.40 11.42
C THR A 58 -6.52 -17.24 9.97
N ALA A 59 -7.41 -16.74 9.11
CA ALA A 59 -7.09 -16.51 7.71
C ALA A 59 -6.04 -15.39 7.54
N HIS A 60 -6.11 -14.34 8.34
CA HIS A 60 -5.12 -13.27 8.37
C HIS A 60 -3.73 -13.83 8.68
N ASP A 61 -3.57 -14.58 9.77
CA ASP A 61 -2.28 -15.16 10.16
C ASP A 61 -1.73 -16.10 9.08
N ALA A 62 -2.60 -16.94 8.48
CA ALA A 62 -2.20 -17.80 7.38
C ALA A 62 -1.66 -17.02 6.17
N HIS A 63 -2.29 -15.91 5.77
CA HIS A 63 -1.79 -15.07 4.68
C HIS A 63 -0.49 -14.34 5.04
N VAL A 64 -0.34 -13.88 6.29
CA VAL A 64 0.90 -13.26 6.76
C VAL A 64 2.06 -14.25 6.67
N ILE A 65 1.88 -15.48 7.17
CA ILE A 65 2.90 -16.54 7.07
C ILE A 65 3.22 -16.86 5.61
N TRP A 66 2.19 -16.91 4.76
CA TRP A 66 2.35 -17.16 3.33
C TRP A 66 3.30 -16.14 2.69
N VAL A 67 3.04 -14.85 2.88
CA VAL A 67 3.80 -13.77 2.24
C VAL A 67 5.16 -13.56 2.91
N LEU A 68 5.24 -13.70 4.24
CA LEU A 68 6.46 -13.54 5.00
C LEU A 68 7.55 -14.50 4.52
N GLN A 69 7.22 -15.78 4.36
CA GLN A 69 8.18 -16.79 3.92
C GLN A 69 8.82 -16.40 2.58
N GLU A 70 8.02 -15.96 1.61
CA GLU A 70 8.51 -15.61 0.28
C GLU A 70 9.46 -14.42 0.30
N ASN A 71 9.15 -13.40 1.10
CA ASN A 71 9.99 -12.22 1.24
C ASN A 71 11.32 -12.54 1.95
N ILE A 72 11.26 -13.36 3.02
CA ILE A 72 12.47 -13.86 3.71
C ILE A 72 13.35 -14.64 2.73
N GLU A 73 12.79 -15.61 2.03
CA GLU A 73 13.54 -16.46 1.09
C GLU A 73 14.17 -15.61 -0.02
N THR A 74 13.43 -14.66 -0.58
CA THR A 74 13.95 -13.71 -1.58
C THR A 74 15.16 -12.95 -1.04
N CYS A 75 15.09 -12.43 0.19
CA CYS A 75 16.21 -11.70 0.78
C CYS A 75 17.42 -12.59 1.05
N LEU A 76 17.22 -13.77 1.63
CA LEU A 76 18.30 -14.70 1.95
C LEU A 76 18.99 -15.25 0.70
N THR A 77 18.24 -15.59 -0.35
CA THR A 77 18.78 -16.09 -1.62
C THR A 77 19.60 -15.04 -2.37
N ASN A 78 19.33 -13.75 -2.12
CA ASN A 78 20.13 -12.63 -2.61
C ASN A 78 21.28 -12.24 -1.65
N GLY A 79 21.54 -13.04 -0.61
CA GLY A 79 22.70 -12.88 0.27
C GLY A 79 22.55 -11.84 1.37
N LEU A 80 21.33 -11.36 1.66
CA LEU A 80 21.10 -10.49 2.82
C LEU A 80 21.15 -11.28 4.13
N ASP A 81 21.87 -10.76 5.12
CA ASP A 81 21.85 -11.32 6.48
C ASP A 81 20.70 -10.73 7.30
N LEU A 82 19.57 -11.42 7.33
CA LEU A 82 18.39 -10.99 8.06
C LEU A 82 18.41 -11.32 9.55
N SER A 83 19.54 -11.75 10.16
CA SER A 83 19.56 -12.22 11.55
C SER A 83 18.91 -11.23 12.55
N SER A 84 19.20 -9.94 12.44
CA SER A 84 18.58 -8.89 13.28
C SER A 84 17.08 -8.73 12.99
N HIS A 85 16.68 -8.74 11.71
CA HIS A 85 15.27 -8.59 11.33
C HIS A 85 14.46 -9.78 11.84
N LEU A 86 14.94 -11.01 11.64
CA LEU A 86 14.29 -12.24 12.13
C LEU A 86 14.13 -12.22 13.65
N ALA A 87 15.13 -11.75 14.41
CA ALA A 87 15.03 -11.62 15.85
C ALA A 87 13.93 -10.66 16.29
N ASN A 88 13.77 -9.52 15.58
CA ASN A 88 12.72 -8.55 15.88
C ASN A 88 11.33 -9.01 15.41
N ILE A 89 11.24 -9.65 14.24
CA ILE A 89 10.01 -10.28 13.72
C ILE A 89 9.52 -11.38 14.67
N ALA A 90 10.39 -12.02 15.46
CA ALA A 90 9.96 -12.98 16.48
C ALA A 90 8.99 -12.38 17.52
N THR A 91 8.95 -11.05 17.65
CA THR A 91 8.27 -10.33 18.71
C THR A 91 7.23 -9.35 18.14
N GLY A 92 6.10 -9.17 18.81
CA GLY A 92 5.08 -8.19 18.43
C GLY A 92 3.78 -8.81 17.91
N THR A 93 3.03 -8.08 17.08
CA THR A 93 1.74 -8.53 16.54
C THR A 93 1.73 -8.56 15.01
N THR A 94 0.99 -9.52 14.44
CA THR A 94 0.72 -9.62 13.00
C THR A 94 -0.38 -8.64 12.54
N ASP A 95 -1.13 -8.00 13.44
CA ASP A 95 -2.39 -7.27 13.18
C ASP A 95 -2.27 -6.01 12.28
N TYR A 96 -1.95 -6.16 10.99
CA TYR A 96 -1.80 -5.03 10.06
C TYR A 96 -3.06 -4.16 9.98
N GLY A 97 -2.87 -2.85 9.97
CA GLY A 97 -3.96 -1.88 9.87
C GLY A 97 -4.62 -1.55 11.20
N ALA A 98 -4.17 -2.15 12.31
CA ALA A 98 -4.60 -1.81 13.66
C ALA A 98 -3.54 -0.93 14.36
N PRO A 99 -3.84 0.34 14.68
CA PRO A 99 -2.90 1.22 15.38
C PRO A 99 -2.44 0.59 16.71
N ALA A 100 -1.14 0.68 17.00
CA ALA A 100 -0.62 0.15 18.26
C ALA A 100 -1.06 1.00 19.46
N GLU A 101 -1.71 0.38 20.45
CA GLU A 101 -2.05 1.03 21.73
C GLU A 101 -0.84 1.12 22.69
N ASP A 102 0.14 0.20 22.56
CA ASP A 102 1.38 0.18 23.34
C ASP A 102 2.60 -0.12 22.43
N ASN A 103 3.59 0.79 22.43
CA ASN A 103 4.80 0.72 21.61
C ASN A 103 5.70 -0.50 21.92
N ARG A 104 5.42 -1.30 22.96
CA ARG A 104 6.23 -2.47 23.32
C ARG A 104 6.01 -3.71 22.45
N ARG A 105 5.01 -3.70 21.55
CA ARG A 105 4.61 -4.86 20.72
C ARG A 105 4.70 -4.64 19.20
N ILE A 106 5.44 -3.63 18.74
CA ILE A 106 5.40 -3.19 17.32
C ILE A 106 6.49 -3.79 16.42
N PHE A 107 7.42 -4.57 16.96
CA PHE A 107 8.60 -5.01 16.20
C PHE A 107 8.27 -5.90 14.99
N PHE A 108 7.22 -6.72 15.05
CA PHE A 108 6.85 -7.57 13.91
C PHE A 108 6.57 -6.76 12.65
N LYS A 109 5.64 -5.79 12.72
CA LYS A 109 5.19 -5.04 11.54
C LYS A 109 6.31 -4.22 10.93
N ASP A 110 7.09 -3.52 11.77
CA ASP A 110 8.16 -2.66 11.31
C ASP A 110 9.22 -3.45 10.52
N PHE A 111 9.70 -4.56 11.08
CA PHE A 111 10.76 -5.35 10.46
C PHE A 111 10.25 -6.27 9.34
N GLU A 112 9.00 -6.74 9.41
CA GLU A 112 8.40 -7.44 8.27
C GLU A 112 8.24 -6.48 7.09
N TYR A 113 7.80 -5.26 7.35
CA TYR A 113 7.63 -4.24 6.34
C TYR A 113 8.96 -3.92 5.65
N GLU A 114 10.06 -3.81 6.40
CA GLU A 114 11.41 -3.71 5.85
C GLU A 114 11.78 -4.88 4.94
N VAL A 115 11.55 -6.12 5.40
CA VAL A 115 11.81 -7.33 4.61
C VAL A 115 10.98 -7.35 3.33
N PHE A 116 9.73 -6.90 3.37
CA PHE A 116 8.88 -6.78 2.18
C PHE A 116 9.44 -5.79 1.15
N VAL A 117 9.79 -4.57 1.58
CA VAL A 117 10.29 -3.54 0.66
C VAL A 117 11.63 -3.98 0.05
N MET A 118 12.52 -4.58 0.84
CA MET A 118 13.77 -5.16 0.33
C MET A 118 13.50 -6.27 -0.70
N ALA A 119 12.59 -7.19 -0.40
CA ALA A 119 12.22 -8.26 -1.33
C ALA A 119 11.62 -7.73 -2.63
N ALA A 120 10.82 -6.66 -2.58
CA ALA A 120 10.26 -6.02 -3.77
C ALA A 120 11.35 -5.47 -4.71
N LEU A 121 12.38 -4.84 -4.14
CA LEU A 121 13.54 -4.33 -4.89
C LEU A 121 14.38 -5.48 -5.48
N LEU A 122 14.67 -6.51 -4.67
CA LEU A 122 15.47 -7.66 -5.09
C LEU A 122 14.81 -8.46 -6.23
N ARG A 123 13.47 -8.63 -6.20
CA ARG A 123 12.73 -9.29 -7.31
C ARG A 123 12.90 -8.56 -8.65
N GLN A 124 13.19 -7.26 -8.62
CA GLN A 124 13.46 -6.44 -9.80
C GLN A 124 14.97 -6.33 -10.12
N GLY A 125 15.80 -7.17 -9.49
CA GLY A 125 17.24 -7.22 -9.72
C GLY A 125 18.02 -6.03 -9.14
N ARG A 126 17.43 -5.27 -8.21
CA ARG A 126 18.10 -4.12 -7.58
C ARG A 126 19.09 -4.59 -6.51
N ARG A 127 20.18 -3.85 -6.33
CA ARG A 127 21.18 -4.20 -5.33
C ARG A 127 20.84 -3.57 -3.99
N VAL A 128 20.45 -4.40 -3.02
CA VAL A 128 20.16 -3.99 -1.63
C VAL A 128 21.34 -4.31 -0.72
N VAL A 129 21.68 -3.38 0.19
CA VAL A 129 22.69 -3.56 1.24
C VAL A 129 22.14 -3.03 2.56
N LEU A 130 22.06 -3.89 3.58
CA LEU A 130 21.61 -3.49 4.92
C LEU A 130 22.54 -2.45 5.55
N ALA A 131 21.97 -1.56 6.36
CA ALA A 131 22.78 -0.60 7.11
C ALA A 131 23.76 -1.31 8.05
N ALA A 132 25.00 -0.83 8.07
CA ALA A 132 26.08 -1.44 8.86
C ALA A 132 25.97 -1.16 10.37
N GLN A 133 25.07 -0.26 10.80
CA GLN A 133 24.96 0.14 12.21
C GLN A 133 23.78 -0.54 12.90
N PRO A 134 24.00 -1.27 14.01
CA PRO A 134 22.94 -2.01 14.68
C PRO A 134 22.06 -1.15 15.62
N ASN A 135 22.42 0.10 15.91
CA ASN A 135 21.68 0.95 16.87
C ASN A 135 21.19 2.24 16.21
N ASP A 136 19.87 2.37 16.00
CA ASP A 136 19.16 3.52 15.41
C ASP A 136 19.80 4.06 14.12
N PRO A 137 19.93 3.22 13.07
CA PRO A 137 20.53 3.68 11.83
C PRO A 137 19.65 4.75 11.19
N VAL A 138 20.30 5.74 10.57
CA VAL A 138 19.64 6.84 9.83
C VAL A 138 18.70 6.34 8.73
N TYR A 139 18.98 5.14 8.23
CA TYR A 139 18.31 4.45 7.12
C TYR A 139 18.36 2.96 7.41
N GLU A 140 17.38 2.19 6.98
CA GLU A 140 17.34 0.74 7.22
C GLU A 140 18.25 -0.01 6.22
N PHE A 141 18.29 0.44 4.96
CA PHE A 141 19.17 -0.12 3.93
C PHE A 141 19.53 0.90 2.83
N GLU A 142 20.47 0.51 1.98
CA GLU A 142 20.87 1.21 0.77
C GLU A 142 20.47 0.38 -0.46
N CYS A 143 19.96 1.03 -1.50
CA CYS A 143 19.64 0.43 -2.79
C CYS A 143 20.17 1.29 -3.93
N ASP A 144 21.02 0.72 -4.80
CA ASP A 144 21.60 1.41 -5.96
C ASP A 144 22.17 2.82 -5.62
N GLY A 145 22.83 2.97 -4.45
CA GLY A 145 23.41 4.25 -4.03
C GLY A 145 22.44 5.21 -3.31
N LEU A 146 21.16 4.85 -3.20
CA LEU A 146 20.14 5.63 -2.50
C LEU A 146 19.87 5.04 -1.12
N LEU A 147 19.79 5.90 -0.10
CA LEU A 147 19.44 5.47 1.25
C LEU A 147 17.92 5.36 1.40
N PHE A 148 17.46 4.34 2.11
CA PHE A 148 16.04 4.09 2.35
C PHE A 148 15.70 4.33 3.81
N GLN A 149 14.70 5.19 4.05
CA GLN A 149 14.05 5.25 5.35
C GLN A 149 12.62 4.73 5.27
N LEU A 150 12.31 3.71 6.06
CA LEU A 150 11.01 3.06 6.16
C LEU A 150 10.37 3.43 7.48
N LYS A 151 9.10 3.84 7.43
CA LYS A 151 8.34 4.16 8.63
C LYS A 151 6.92 3.62 8.55
N HIS A 152 6.45 3.12 9.68
CA HIS A 152 5.07 2.72 9.92
C HIS A 152 4.42 3.70 10.91
N PRO A 153 4.01 4.89 10.45
CA PRO A 153 3.48 5.92 11.34
C PRO A 153 2.07 5.60 11.81
N ASN A 154 1.74 6.09 13.01
CA ASN A 154 0.38 6.10 13.55
C ASN A 154 -0.36 7.42 13.25
N SER A 155 0.32 8.42 12.65
CA SER A 155 -0.29 9.74 12.39
C SER A 155 0.43 10.55 11.32
N ARG A 156 -0.30 11.48 10.69
CA ARG A 156 0.22 12.40 9.66
C ARG A 156 1.41 13.22 10.15
N ARG A 157 1.30 13.76 11.37
CA ARG A 157 2.35 14.57 12.01
C ARG A 157 3.65 13.77 12.24
N GLN A 158 3.53 12.48 12.55
CA GLN A 158 4.68 11.60 12.69
C GLN A 158 5.38 11.40 11.34
N THR A 159 4.61 11.17 10.27
CA THR A 159 5.13 11.03 8.90
C THR A 159 5.96 12.24 8.47
N GLU A 160 5.41 13.45 8.62
CA GLU A 160 6.09 14.69 8.23
C GLU A 160 7.37 14.94 9.03
N ARG A 161 7.33 14.68 10.34
CA ARG A 161 8.50 14.81 11.21
C ARG A 161 9.61 13.84 10.78
N ASN A 162 9.24 12.60 10.48
CA ASN A 162 10.20 11.59 10.03
C ASN A 162 10.81 11.96 8.68
N LEU A 163 9.99 12.39 7.72
CA LEU A 163 10.44 12.87 6.41
C LEU A 163 11.45 14.03 6.54
N CYS A 164 11.15 15.02 7.38
CA CYS A 164 12.04 16.17 7.59
C CYS A 164 13.34 15.74 8.29
N ARG A 165 13.27 14.84 9.29
CA ARG A 165 14.44 14.29 9.97
C ARG A 165 15.35 13.56 8.98
N PHE A 166 14.77 12.69 8.16
CA PHE A 166 15.52 11.94 7.15
C PHE A 166 16.22 12.85 6.15
N ASN A 167 15.53 13.85 5.61
CA ASN A 167 16.17 14.83 4.72
C ASN A 167 17.35 15.55 5.37
N GLY A 168 17.24 15.92 6.66
CA GLY A 168 18.32 16.52 7.41
C GLY A 168 19.55 15.61 7.48
N GLN A 169 19.33 14.33 7.80
CA GLN A 169 20.39 13.33 7.90
C GLN A 169 21.03 13.02 6.53
N LEU A 170 20.24 12.97 5.45
CA LEU A 170 20.75 12.82 4.10
C LEU A 170 21.64 13.98 3.67
N ARG A 171 21.23 15.21 4.02
CA ARG A 171 22.02 16.42 3.76
C ARG A 171 23.35 16.39 4.50
N GLU A 172 23.36 15.98 5.76
CA GLU A 172 24.59 15.83 6.56
C GLU A 172 25.53 14.77 5.97
N ALA A 173 24.97 13.68 5.42
CA ALA A 173 25.74 12.65 4.74
C ALA A 173 26.17 13.02 3.31
N GLY A 174 25.66 14.12 2.74
CA GLY A 174 25.87 14.45 1.32
C GLY A 174 25.29 13.41 0.36
N ARG A 175 24.17 12.77 0.75
CA ARG A 175 23.54 11.67 -0.01
C ARG A 175 22.10 11.98 -0.38
N HIS A 176 21.53 11.12 -1.22
CA HIS A 176 20.12 11.13 -1.59
C HIS A 176 19.42 9.87 -1.08
N GLY A 177 18.10 9.96 -0.92
CA GLY A 177 17.33 8.84 -0.40
C GLY A 177 15.87 8.84 -0.79
N ILE A 178 15.26 7.67 -0.58
CA ILE A 178 13.86 7.38 -0.79
C ILE A 178 13.20 7.21 0.58
N PHE A 179 12.12 7.96 0.81
CA PHE A 179 11.33 7.81 2.03
C PHE A 179 10.10 6.94 1.74
N VAL A 180 9.95 5.86 2.49
CA VAL A 180 8.92 4.85 2.27
C VAL A 180 8.01 4.80 3.50
N VAL A 181 6.71 4.84 3.28
CA VAL A 181 5.72 4.89 4.35
C VAL A 181 4.65 3.81 4.18
N GLY A 182 4.46 3.01 5.23
CA GLY A 182 3.31 2.10 5.38
C GLY A 182 2.11 2.87 5.93
N LEU A 183 1.00 2.90 5.20
CA LEU A 183 -0.15 3.73 5.53
C LEU A 183 -1.22 2.98 6.33
N GLU A 184 -1.13 1.66 6.41
CA GLU A 184 -2.22 0.82 6.90
C GLU A 184 -2.66 1.13 8.34
N ASP A 185 -1.73 1.28 9.28
CA ASP A 185 -2.06 1.54 10.69
C ASP A 185 -2.58 2.97 10.88
N MET A 186 -1.96 3.96 10.22
CA MET A 186 -2.41 5.36 10.28
C MET A 186 -3.85 5.57 9.82
N PHE A 187 -4.33 4.73 8.90
CA PHE A 187 -5.68 4.82 8.36
C PHE A 187 -6.62 3.74 8.86
N GLY A 188 -6.23 2.91 9.83
CA GLY A 188 -7.11 1.90 10.41
C GLY A 188 -7.62 0.92 9.34
N LEU A 189 -6.73 0.35 8.52
CA LEU A 189 -7.17 -0.57 7.47
C LEU A 189 -7.67 -1.92 8.02
N ALA A 190 -7.45 -2.21 9.30
CA ALA A 190 -8.08 -3.34 9.98
C ALA A 190 -9.58 -3.12 10.28
N ASP A 191 -10.05 -1.86 10.32
CA ASP A 191 -11.42 -1.51 10.71
C ASP A 191 -12.50 -2.00 9.73
N GLY A 192 -12.11 -2.47 8.54
CA GLY A 192 -13.05 -2.91 7.50
C GLY A 192 -13.81 -4.20 7.83
N GLY A 193 -13.22 -5.07 8.66
CA GLY A 193 -13.84 -6.33 9.05
C GLY A 193 -14.20 -7.25 7.87
N LEU A 194 -15.20 -8.12 8.07
CA LEU A 194 -15.77 -8.94 7.01
C LEU A 194 -16.81 -8.14 6.22
N HIS A 195 -16.59 -7.99 4.92
CA HIS A 195 -17.53 -7.32 4.03
C HIS A 195 -18.49 -8.36 3.41
N PRO A 196 -19.81 -8.29 3.70
CA PRO A 196 -20.78 -9.27 3.20
C PRO A 196 -20.88 -9.26 1.67
N THR A 197 -20.69 -8.10 1.04
CA THR A 197 -20.74 -7.93 -0.41
C THR A 197 -19.50 -7.23 -0.96
N GLN A 198 -19.25 -7.41 -2.26
CA GLN A 198 -18.21 -6.67 -2.99
C GLN A 198 -18.48 -5.16 -2.97
N GLN A 199 -19.75 -4.74 -3.01
CA GLN A 199 -20.12 -3.33 -3.00
C GLN A 199 -19.76 -2.67 -1.66
N ASP A 200 -20.00 -3.34 -0.53
CA ASP A 200 -19.64 -2.81 0.79
C ASP A 200 -18.13 -2.64 0.93
N PHE A 201 -17.37 -3.63 0.44
CA PHE A 201 -15.91 -3.55 0.39
C PHE A 201 -15.44 -2.36 -0.46
N ASP A 202 -16.01 -2.15 -1.64
CA ASP A 202 -15.60 -1.08 -2.56
C ASP A 202 -15.92 0.32 -2.03
N ILE A 203 -17.05 0.48 -1.32
CA ILE A 203 -17.41 1.74 -0.65
C ILE A 203 -16.38 2.05 0.44
N TRP A 204 -16.12 1.10 1.34
CA TRP A 204 -15.14 1.26 2.42
C TRP A 204 -13.74 1.55 1.87
N LEU A 205 -13.29 0.79 0.86
CA LEU A 205 -11.96 0.97 0.29
C LEU A 205 -11.83 2.34 -0.40
N ARG A 206 -12.88 2.83 -1.04
CA ARG A 206 -12.89 4.18 -1.63
C ARG A 206 -12.73 5.26 -0.56
N GLU A 207 -13.49 5.20 0.53
CA GLU A 207 -13.36 6.17 1.64
C GLU A 207 -11.95 6.17 2.23
N LYS A 208 -11.36 4.98 2.45
CA LYS A 208 -9.96 4.87 2.91
C LYS A 208 -8.97 5.45 1.90
N ARG A 209 -9.18 5.23 0.59
CA ARG A 209 -8.33 5.80 -0.47
C ARG A 209 -8.40 7.30 -0.55
N GLU A 210 -9.60 7.89 -0.46
CA GLU A 210 -9.78 9.34 -0.43
C GLU A 210 -9.05 9.96 0.78
N ALA A 211 -9.15 9.32 1.95
CA ALA A 211 -8.42 9.77 3.15
C ALA A 211 -6.89 9.65 3.00
N MET A 212 -6.41 8.58 2.37
CA MET A 212 -4.99 8.37 2.04
C MET A 212 -4.48 9.40 1.03
N GLU A 213 -5.24 9.71 -0.01
CA GLU A 213 -4.89 10.70 -1.03
C GLU A 213 -4.84 12.11 -0.44
N ALA A 214 -5.83 12.47 0.37
CA ALA A 214 -5.86 13.74 1.11
C ALA A 214 -4.65 13.93 2.04
N HIS A 215 -4.01 12.84 2.48
CA HIS A 215 -2.74 12.91 3.20
C HIS A 215 -1.50 12.88 2.28
N GLY A 216 -1.55 12.08 1.21
CA GLY A 216 -0.45 11.90 0.28
C GLY A 216 -0.08 13.17 -0.47
N ILE A 217 -1.07 13.97 -0.89
CA ILE A 217 -0.85 15.22 -1.63
C ILE A 217 0.01 16.20 -0.82
N PRO A 218 -0.36 16.59 0.42
CA PRO A 218 0.49 17.44 1.27
C PRO A 218 1.89 16.86 1.52
N LEU A 219 2.02 15.54 1.69
CA LEU A 219 3.30 14.89 1.91
C LEU A 219 4.22 15.00 0.68
N ILE A 220 3.68 14.82 -0.52
CA ILE A 220 4.41 14.99 -1.78
C ILE A 220 4.83 16.45 -1.96
N GLN A 221 3.92 17.40 -1.75
CA GLN A 221 4.21 18.83 -1.80
C GLN A 221 5.30 19.24 -0.79
N ARG A 222 5.29 18.65 0.41
CA ARG A 222 6.35 18.84 1.39
C ARG A 222 7.66 18.26 0.90
N GLY A 223 7.65 17.04 0.37
CA GLY A 223 8.81 16.35 -0.21
C GLY A 223 9.48 17.15 -1.33
N MET A 224 8.70 17.82 -2.19
CA MET A 224 9.22 18.68 -3.27
C MET A 224 10.12 19.81 -2.77
N ARG A 225 9.89 20.28 -1.53
CA ARG A 225 10.70 21.34 -0.90
C ARG A 225 12.00 20.82 -0.27
N LEU A 226 12.23 19.51 -0.26
CA LEU A 226 13.35 18.84 0.40
C LEU A 226 14.39 18.39 -0.62
N THR A 227 15.62 18.87 -0.51
CA THR A 227 16.70 18.69 -1.50
C THR A 227 17.24 17.27 -1.64
N ASN A 228 17.25 16.51 -0.55
CA ASN A 228 17.97 15.24 -0.49
C ASN A 228 17.05 14.02 -0.54
N VAL A 229 15.78 14.17 -0.17
CA VAL A 229 14.76 13.16 -0.47
C VAL A 229 14.36 13.31 -1.93
N VAL A 230 14.58 12.26 -2.72
CA VAL A 230 14.41 12.28 -4.18
C VAL A 230 13.23 11.45 -4.65
N GLY A 231 12.63 10.65 -3.77
CA GLY A 231 11.41 9.93 -4.06
C GLY A 231 10.65 9.56 -2.79
N LEU A 232 9.36 9.33 -2.97
CA LEU A 232 8.45 8.82 -1.94
C LEU A 232 7.84 7.52 -2.43
N VAL A 233 7.71 6.55 -1.53
CA VAL A 233 6.94 5.34 -1.75
C VAL A 233 5.88 5.25 -0.67
N GLN A 234 4.64 5.03 -1.08
CA GLN A 234 3.53 4.77 -0.18
C GLN A 234 3.09 3.32 -0.39
N THR A 235 3.03 2.57 0.70
CA THR A 235 2.55 1.19 0.67
C THR A 235 1.33 1.04 1.55
N GLN A 236 0.51 0.05 1.23
CA GLN A 236 -0.59 -0.41 2.06
C GLN A 236 -0.60 -1.93 2.07
N THR A 237 -0.75 -2.48 3.27
CA THR A 237 -0.93 -3.92 3.50
C THR A 237 -2.35 -4.14 4.01
N LEU A 238 -3.12 -4.99 3.32
CA LEU A 238 -4.51 -5.30 3.68
C LEU A 238 -4.78 -6.79 3.49
N VAL A 239 -5.37 -7.44 4.49
CA VAL A 239 -6.02 -8.74 4.31
C VAL A 239 -7.49 -8.49 3.99
N GLU A 240 -7.88 -8.84 2.77
CA GLU A 240 -9.21 -8.63 2.25
C GLU A 240 -10.09 -9.86 2.49
N PHE A 241 -11.29 -9.67 3.02
CA PHE A 241 -12.31 -10.70 3.17
C PHE A 241 -13.53 -10.36 2.32
N ARG A 242 -13.80 -11.16 1.29
CA ARG A 242 -14.83 -10.85 0.30
C ARG A 242 -15.55 -12.11 -0.17
N ALA A 243 -16.88 -12.14 0.00
CA ALA A 243 -17.73 -13.23 -0.50
C ALA A 243 -17.21 -14.64 -0.16
N GLY A 244 -16.75 -14.84 1.09
CA GLY A 244 -16.21 -16.12 1.58
C GLY A 244 -14.78 -16.44 1.14
N ASN A 245 -14.11 -15.54 0.41
CA ASN A 245 -12.70 -15.65 0.06
C ASN A 245 -11.85 -14.67 0.88
N SER A 246 -10.57 -15.00 1.04
CA SER A 246 -9.60 -14.10 1.64
C SER A 246 -8.29 -14.04 0.84
N GLN A 247 -7.64 -12.87 0.85
CA GLN A 247 -6.31 -12.67 0.29
C GLN A 247 -5.58 -11.55 0.99
N MET A 248 -4.25 -11.65 1.13
CA MET A 248 -3.43 -10.51 1.49
C MET A 248 -2.98 -9.75 0.24
N ARG A 249 -3.25 -8.45 0.22
CA ARG A 249 -2.88 -7.53 -0.84
C ARG A 249 -1.89 -6.52 -0.30
N ARG A 250 -0.77 -6.39 -1.00
CA ARG A 250 0.17 -5.28 -0.83
C ARG A 250 0.10 -4.40 -2.06
N LEU A 251 -0.16 -3.12 -1.87
CA LEU A 251 -0.10 -2.13 -2.94
C LEU A 251 1.01 -1.15 -2.63
N GLY A 252 1.82 -0.85 -3.64
CA GLY A 252 2.77 0.23 -3.64
C GLY A 252 2.35 1.29 -4.65
N ASN A 253 2.63 2.54 -4.33
CA ASN A 253 2.70 3.62 -5.29
C ASN A 253 3.97 4.43 -5.00
N SER A 254 4.52 5.07 -6.01
CA SER A 254 5.75 5.84 -5.87
C SER A 254 5.74 7.12 -6.68
N CYS A 255 6.44 8.10 -6.15
CA CYS A 255 6.55 9.42 -6.71
C CYS A 255 8.02 9.85 -6.74
N ILE A 256 8.47 10.43 -7.86
CA ILE A 256 9.79 11.05 -8.00
C ILE A 256 9.69 12.56 -7.77
N MET A 257 10.66 13.11 -7.04
CA MET A 257 10.76 14.55 -6.76
C MET A 257 11.46 15.26 -7.92
N ASP A 258 10.66 15.73 -8.88
CA ASP A 258 11.10 16.32 -10.14
C ASP A 258 11.19 17.86 -10.10
N ARG A 259 11.93 18.35 -9.11
CA ARG A 259 12.32 19.78 -9.02
C ARG A 259 13.09 20.23 -10.26
N ASP A 260 13.13 21.55 -10.49
CA ASP A 260 13.92 22.16 -11.57
C ASP A 260 15.38 21.68 -11.54
N GLY A 261 15.86 21.18 -12.68
CA GLY A 261 17.22 20.67 -12.84
C GLY A 261 17.45 19.22 -12.41
N ALA A 262 16.49 18.57 -11.74
CA ALA A 262 16.66 17.20 -11.22
C ALA A 262 16.94 16.15 -12.30
N THR A 263 16.38 16.31 -13.49
CA THR A 263 16.54 15.34 -14.60
C THR A 263 17.99 15.18 -15.08
N GLY A 264 18.86 16.17 -14.80
CA GLY A 264 20.28 16.11 -15.12
C GLY A 264 21.16 15.57 -14.00
N GLU A 265 20.59 15.29 -12.83
CA GLU A 265 21.34 14.86 -11.66
C GLU A 265 21.76 13.37 -11.76
N PRO A 266 22.95 12.98 -11.25
CA PRO A 266 23.43 11.60 -11.32
C PRO A 266 22.47 10.58 -10.69
N TRP A 267 21.76 10.96 -9.63
CA TRP A 267 20.85 10.08 -8.90
C TRP A 267 19.51 9.84 -9.62
N TRP A 268 19.19 10.62 -10.65
CA TRP A 268 17.84 10.65 -11.25
C TRP A 268 17.43 9.29 -11.83
N ASN A 269 18.30 8.69 -12.62
CA ASN A 269 18.01 7.41 -13.29
C ASN A 269 17.92 6.27 -12.29
N ASP A 270 18.79 6.27 -11.27
CA ASP A 270 18.76 5.27 -10.20
C ASP A 270 17.46 5.39 -9.39
N ALA A 271 17.05 6.63 -9.06
CA ALA A 271 15.79 6.89 -8.38
C ALA A 271 14.58 6.43 -9.20
N LEU A 272 14.53 6.72 -10.50
CA LEU A 272 13.46 6.22 -11.37
C LEU A 272 13.43 4.69 -11.41
N ALA A 273 14.58 4.04 -11.59
CA ALA A 273 14.66 2.59 -11.70
C ALA A 273 14.21 1.88 -10.40
N VAL A 274 14.55 2.49 -9.26
CA VAL A 274 14.15 2.04 -7.93
C VAL A 274 12.65 2.28 -7.69
N LEU A 275 12.13 3.48 -7.96
CA LEU A 275 10.72 3.81 -7.77
C LEU A 275 9.82 2.97 -8.70
N SER A 276 10.30 2.64 -9.91
CA SER A 276 9.61 1.74 -10.84
C SER A 276 9.35 0.34 -10.30
N CYS A 277 10.03 -0.08 -9.22
CA CYS A 277 9.74 -1.34 -8.53
C CYS A 277 8.41 -1.32 -7.77
N PHE A 278 7.89 -0.14 -7.44
CA PHE A 278 6.63 0.06 -6.70
C PHE A 278 5.52 0.63 -7.57
N ASN A 279 5.86 1.45 -8.57
CA ASN A 279 4.95 1.88 -9.62
C ASN A 279 5.72 1.97 -10.94
N PRO A 280 5.43 1.12 -11.96
CA PRO A 280 6.16 1.09 -13.23
C PRO A 280 6.34 2.45 -13.90
N THR A 281 5.40 3.37 -13.68
CA THR A 281 5.42 4.75 -14.12
C THR A 281 5.33 5.68 -12.90
N PRO A 282 6.44 5.91 -12.17
CA PRO A 282 6.42 6.75 -10.97
C PRO A 282 5.81 8.11 -11.25
N VAL A 283 4.92 8.56 -10.37
CA VAL A 283 4.27 9.86 -10.51
C VAL A 283 5.31 10.95 -10.37
N ARG A 284 5.26 11.96 -11.23
CA ARG A 284 6.06 13.17 -11.08
C ARG A 284 5.41 14.08 -10.05
N ALA A 285 6.13 14.43 -9.00
CA ALA A 285 5.60 15.25 -7.92
C ALA A 285 5.05 16.60 -8.42
N SER A 286 5.66 17.19 -9.45
CA SER A 286 5.19 18.43 -10.12
C SER A 286 3.81 18.30 -10.79
N THR A 287 3.34 17.08 -11.04
CA THR A 287 2.04 16.80 -11.69
C THR A 287 0.92 16.54 -10.69
N VAL A 288 1.25 16.43 -9.40
CA VAL A 288 0.26 16.29 -8.33
C VAL A 288 -0.38 17.66 -8.10
N ARG A 289 -1.70 17.75 -8.28
CA ARG A 289 -2.45 19.02 -8.29
C ARG A 289 -2.25 19.83 -6.99
N ASP A 290 -2.19 21.14 -7.15
CA ASP A 290 -2.06 22.14 -6.07
C ASP A 290 -3.39 22.50 -5.37
N ASP A 291 -4.46 21.71 -5.57
CA ASP A 291 -5.83 22.10 -5.18
C ASP A 291 -6.08 22.15 -3.64
N VAL A 292 -5.05 21.99 -2.80
CA VAL A 292 -5.15 22.22 -1.37
C VAL A 292 -4.95 23.71 -1.09
N VAL A 293 -6.07 24.42 -1.03
CA VAL A 293 -6.26 25.74 -0.42
C VAL A 293 -5.39 25.85 0.83
N GLY A 294 -4.60 26.91 0.89
CA GLY A 294 -3.63 27.16 1.95
C GLY A 294 -4.22 27.20 3.35
N ASP A 295 -3.32 26.99 4.32
CA ASP A 295 -3.45 27.28 5.75
C ASP A 295 -4.56 28.30 6.06
N GLU A 296 -5.71 27.84 6.57
CA GLU A 296 -6.57 28.54 7.54
C GLU A 296 -7.75 27.65 7.95
N ASP A 297 -7.69 27.13 9.19
CA ASP A 297 -8.83 26.81 10.07
C ASP A 297 -9.92 25.83 9.58
N ASP A 298 -9.54 24.58 9.33
CA ASP A 298 -10.46 23.49 8.91
C ASP A 298 -11.45 23.00 9.98
N GLY A 299 -11.44 23.56 11.19
CA GLY A 299 -12.41 23.25 12.24
C GLY A 299 -13.80 23.86 12.02
N GLU A 300 -13.87 25.06 11.46
CA GLU A 300 -15.13 25.80 11.31
C GLU A 300 -15.86 25.49 10.00
N ARG A 301 -15.15 25.06 8.95
CA ARG A 301 -15.75 24.81 7.63
C ARG A 301 -16.63 23.55 7.60
N TYR A 302 -16.24 22.51 8.34
CA TYR A 302 -17.02 21.27 8.44
C TYR A 302 -18.31 21.47 9.26
N LEU A 303 -18.27 22.32 10.29
CA LEU A 303 -19.42 22.68 11.11
C LEU A 303 -20.38 23.65 10.39
N ASN A 304 -19.88 24.50 9.49
CA ASN A 304 -20.71 25.40 8.69
C ASN A 304 -21.35 24.69 7.49
N TRP A 305 -20.69 23.71 6.86
CA TRP A 305 -21.29 22.88 5.81
C TRP A 305 -22.46 22.03 6.34
N ALA A 306 -22.33 21.49 7.56
CA ALA A 306 -23.42 20.75 8.22
C ALA A 306 -24.61 21.64 8.64
N ARG A 307 -24.42 22.96 8.72
CA ARG A 307 -25.47 23.94 9.05
C ARG A 307 -26.11 24.59 7.82
N SER A 308 -25.43 24.61 6.68
CA SER A 308 -25.95 25.16 5.42
C SER A 308 -26.68 24.15 4.54
N SER A 309 -26.83 22.90 4.99
CA SER A 309 -27.51 21.83 4.22
C SER A 309 -29.01 21.72 4.50
N GLY A 310 -29.60 22.75 5.14
CA GLY A 310 -31.03 22.96 5.17
C GLY A 310 -31.40 24.04 4.15
N ASP A 311 -31.87 23.58 2.99
CA ASP A 311 -32.83 24.24 2.08
C ASP A 311 -32.48 24.11 0.57
N GLU A 312 -33.46 23.52 -0.12
CA GLU A 312 -33.89 23.80 -1.51
C GLU A 312 -33.07 23.27 -2.70
N ASP A 313 -33.43 22.05 -3.13
CA ASP A 313 -34.19 21.80 -4.37
C ASP A 313 -33.94 22.77 -5.56
N GLN A 314 -32.85 22.52 -6.32
CA GLN A 314 -32.71 22.73 -7.79
C GLN A 314 -31.24 22.56 -8.25
N SER A 315 -30.76 21.31 -8.42
CA SER A 315 -29.54 20.99 -9.20
C SER A 315 -29.80 19.70 -10.01
N SER A 316 -30.68 19.80 -11.00
CA SER A 316 -30.41 19.89 -12.45
C SER A 316 -30.07 18.54 -13.11
N ALA A 317 -30.88 18.14 -14.09
CA ALA A 317 -30.75 16.90 -14.85
C ALA A 317 -29.36 16.69 -15.51
N ALA A 318 -28.54 17.74 -15.59
CA ALA A 318 -27.16 17.66 -16.05
C ALA A 318 -26.25 16.90 -15.07
N ASP A 319 -26.53 16.95 -13.77
CA ASP A 319 -25.76 16.23 -12.75
C ASP A 319 -26.14 14.74 -12.74
N ALA A 320 -27.43 14.43 -12.95
CA ALA A 320 -27.90 13.07 -13.18
C ALA A 320 -27.30 12.48 -14.47
N ALA A 321 -27.24 13.25 -15.56
CA ALA A 321 -26.64 12.81 -16.83
C ALA A 321 -25.13 12.59 -16.73
N ARG A 322 -24.41 13.44 -15.98
CA ARG A 322 -22.97 13.24 -15.71
C ARG A 322 -22.72 12.00 -14.86
N SER A 323 -23.52 11.80 -13.82
CA SER A 323 -23.44 10.63 -12.94
C SER A 323 -23.66 9.33 -13.71
N MET A 324 -24.67 9.27 -14.60
CA MET A 324 -24.92 8.10 -15.45
C MET A 324 -23.79 7.85 -16.46
N HIS A 325 -23.19 8.90 -17.04
CA HIS A 325 -22.07 8.77 -17.97
C HIS A 325 -20.81 8.22 -17.28
N GLU A 326 -20.50 8.73 -16.10
CA GLU A 326 -19.37 8.27 -15.30
C GLU A 326 -19.56 6.81 -14.86
N GLN A 327 -20.78 6.43 -14.50
CA GLN A 327 -21.11 5.04 -14.16
C GLN A 327 -20.89 4.09 -15.35
N ALA A 328 -21.29 4.48 -16.57
CA ALA A 328 -21.05 3.68 -17.77
C ALA A 328 -19.55 3.50 -18.07
N ILE A 329 -18.74 4.55 -17.89
CA ILE A 329 -17.27 4.48 -18.02
C ILE A 329 -16.69 3.52 -16.98
N ARG A 330 -17.12 3.63 -15.72
CA ARG A 330 -16.65 2.78 -14.62
C ARG A 330 -16.98 1.30 -14.86
N GLU A 331 -18.22 1.00 -15.26
CA GLU A 331 -18.64 -0.37 -15.59
C GLU A 331 -17.81 -0.94 -16.74
N ARG A 332 -17.60 -0.17 -17.82
CA ARG A 332 -16.80 -0.61 -18.95
C ARG A 332 -15.33 -0.82 -18.58
N ALA A 333 -14.72 0.09 -17.80
CA ALA A 333 -13.35 -0.05 -17.30
C ALA A 333 -13.19 -1.33 -16.45
N TYR A 334 -14.18 -1.64 -15.62
CA TYR A 334 -14.22 -2.89 -14.86
C TYR A 334 -14.25 -4.12 -15.77
N PHE A 335 -15.05 -4.14 -16.83
CA PHE A 335 -15.11 -5.27 -17.76
C PHE A 335 -13.82 -5.44 -18.58
N LEU A 336 -13.17 -4.34 -18.98
CA LEU A 336 -11.86 -4.37 -19.65
C LEU A 336 -10.78 -5.04 -18.78
N TRP A 337 -10.81 -4.75 -17.48
CA TRP A 337 -9.93 -5.39 -16.48
C TRP A 337 -10.29 -6.86 -16.24
N ARG A 338 -11.56 -7.12 -15.90
CA ARG A 338 -12.06 -8.46 -15.51
C ARG A 338 -11.86 -9.48 -16.62
N ASP A 339 -12.18 -9.11 -17.86
CA ASP A 339 -12.16 -10.02 -19.00
C ASP A 339 -10.79 -10.02 -19.72
N ARG A 340 -9.82 -9.24 -19.21
CA ARG A 340 -8.47 -9.06 -19.79
C ARG A 340 -8.48 -8.61 -21.25
N THR A 341 -9.43 -7.75 -21.60
CA THR A 341 -9.64 -7.27 -22.98
C THR A 341 -9.12 -5.86 -23.22
N GLY A 342 -8.78 -5.12 -22.14
CA GLY A 342 -8.11 -3.82 -22.25
C GLY A 342 -6.71 -3.93 -22.87
N SER A 343 -6.33 -2.92 -23.64
CA SER A 343 -5.01 -2.78 -24.28
C SER A 343 -3.85 -2.83 -23.29
N ALA A 344 -4.10 -2.41 -22.05
CA ALA A 344 -3.27 -2.65 -20.88
C ALA A 344 -4.16 -3.10 -19.71
N TRP A 345 -4.81 -4.26 -19.85
CA TRP A 345 -5.83 -4.74 -18.90
C TRP A 345 -5.40 -4.78 -17.43
N TRP A 346 -4.10 -4.84 -17.13
CA TRP A 346 -3.56 -4.81 -15.76
C TRP A 346 -3.48 -3.41 -15.15
N ASP A 347 -3.60 -2.33 -15.94
CA ASP A 347 -3.53 -0.94 -15.47
C ASP A 347 -4.94 -0.31 -15.41
N PRO A 348 -5.47 0.00 -14.21
CA PRO A 348 -6.79 0.58 -14.05
C PRO A 348 -6.91 1.99 -14.68
N VAL A 349 -5.83 2.76 -14.78
CA VAL A 349 -5.85 4.10 -15.40
C VAL A 349 -5.96 3.99 -16.91
N SER A 350 -5.16 3.11 -17.52
CA SER A 350 -5.30 2.78 -18.95
C SER A 350 -6.68 2.24 -19.29
N ASN A 351 -7.24 1.36 -18.45
CA ASN A 351 -8.60 0.84 -18.64
C ASN A 351 -9.67 1.94 -18.52
N TRP A 352 -9.49 2.91 -17.62
CA TRP A 352 -10.38 4.06 -17.50
C TRP A 352 -10.35 4.92 -18.77
N HIS A 353 -9.17 5.31 -19.25
CA HIS A 353 -9.03 6.10 -20.47
C HIS A 353 -9.51 5.36 -21.73
N GLU A 354 -9.31 4.05 -21.78
CA GLU A 354 -9.84 3.21 -22.85
C GLU A 354 -11.37 3.13 -22.80
N ALA A 355 -11.97 2.99 -21.62
CA ALA A 355 -13.41 3.02 -21.43
C ALA A 355 -14.01 4.39 -21.83
N GLU A 356 -13.38 5.51 -21.43
CA GLU A 356 -13.78 6.86 -21.83
C GLU A 356 -13.78 7.03 -23.35
N ARG A 357 -12.74 6.54 -24.04
CA ARG A 357 -12.65 6.58 -25.49
C ARG A 357 -13.77 5.77 -26.14
N LEU A 358 -14.00 4.54 -25.66
CA LEU A 358 -15.03 3.66 -26.20
C LEU A 358 -16.45 4.20 -26.01
N GLU A 359 -16.75 4.82 -24.87
CA GLU A 359 -18.04 5.46 -24.61
C GLU A 359 -18.24 6.71 -25.48
N ARG A 360 -17.19 7.51 -25.68
CA ARG A 360 -17.23 8.65 -26.63
C ARG A 360 -17.52 8.18 -28.05
N ASP A 361 -16.87 7.12 -28.51
CA ASP A 361 -17.07 6.55 -29.85
C ASP A 361 -18.46 5.90 -30.00
N ALA A 362 -19.00 5.31 -28.93
CA ALA A 362 -20.36 4.76 -28.91
C ALA A 362 -21.41 5.88 -29.03
N GLY A 363 -21.25 6.98 -28.27
CA GLY A 363 -22.12 8.14 -28.34
C GLY A 363 -22.11 8.81 -29.72
N GLN A 364 -20.92 8.95 -30.34
CA GLN A 364 -20.80 9.48 -31.70
C GLN A 364 -21.49 8.60 -32.74
N ARG A 365 -21.36 7.27 -32.63
CA ARG A 365 -22.06 6.31 -33.51
C ARG A 365 -23.57 6.37 -33.35
N ALA A 366 -24.08 6.45 -32.12
CA ALA A 366 -25.52 6.59 -31.86
C ALA A 366 -26.08 7.91 -32.45
N ALA A 367 -25.36 9.01 -32.29
CA ALA A 367 -25.76 10.31 -32.85
C ALA A 367 -25.65 10.38 -34.39
N ALA A 368 -24.78 9.58 -35.01
CA ALA A 368 -24.72 9.43 -36.46
C ALA A 368 -25.88 8.58 -37.00
N ALA A 369 -26.25 7.50 -36.29
CA ALA A 369 -27.37 6.64 -36.65
C ALA A 369 -28.73 7.37 -36.56
N ASP A 370 -28.96 8.15 -35.50
CA ASP A 370 -30.20 8.95 -35.35
C ASP A 370 -30.32 10.03 -36.44
N ARG A 371 -29.20 10.62 -36.87
CA ARG A 371 -29.17 11.55 -38.00
C ARG A 371 -29.49 10.88 -39.33
N ALA A 372 -28.99 9.67 -39.56
CA ALA A 372 -29.30 8.90 -40.77
C ALA A 372 -30.77 8.46 -40.81
N SER A 373 -31.39 8.13 -39.67
CA SER A 373 -32.81 7.74 -39.61
C SER A 373 -33.80 8.89 -39.73
N ARG A 374 -33.35 10.14 -39.55
CA ARG A 374 -34.19 11.35 -39.72
C ARG A 374 -34.02 12.01 -41.10
N GLY A 375 -33.03 11.56 -41.89
CA GLY A 375 -32.66 12.14 -43.17
C GLY A 375 -33.02 11.30 -44.40
N GLY A 376 -33.73 10.18 -44.22
CA GLY A 376 -34.32 9.36 -45.28
C GLY A 376 -35.81 9.21 -45.02
#